data_AF-A0A7W0TC43-F1
#
_entry.id   AF-A0A7W0TC43-F1
#
_cell.length_a   1.000
_cell.length_b   1.000
_cell.length_c   1.000
_cell.angle_alpha   90.00
_cell.angle_beta   90.00
_cell.angle_gamma   90.00
#
_symmetry.space_group_name_H-M   'P 1'
#
loop_
_entity.id
_entity.type
_entity.pdbx_description
1 polymer ?
#
loop_
_entity_poly.entity_id
_entity_poly.type
_entity_poly.pdbx_seq_one_letter_code
_entity_poly.pdbx_strand_id
1 'polypeptide(L)' 'MSTQRNVLGTELIPCSMDPLTGFYRTGCCEQHGDDPGFHVVCCRVTAEFLEFSKAAGN' A
#
# COMPACT_ATOMS: atom_id res chain seq x y z
N MET A 1 4.74 11.73 5.90
CA MET A 1 5.71 10.62 5.95
C MET A 1 5.39 9.80 7.19
N SER A 2 5.36 8.48 7.05
CA SER A 2 5.04 7.56 8.15
C SER A 2 6.21 7.45 9.12
N THR A 3 5.93 7.26 10.41
CA THR A 3 6.96 6.89 11.41
C THR A 3 7.03 5.37 11.64
N GLN A 4 6.25 4.59 10.88
CA GLN A 4 6.21 3.13 11.00
C GLN A 4 7.46 2.49 10.36
N ARG A 5 7.63 1.18 10.61
CA ARG A 5 8.76 0.41 10.09
C ARG A 5 8.33 -0.48 8.94
N ASN A 6 9.20 -0.64 7.95
CA ASN A 6 9.04 -1.63 6.88
C ASN A 6 9.45 -3.03 7.36
N VAL A 7 9.36 -4.02 6.46
CA VAL A 7 9.67 -5.44 6.75
C VAL A 7 11.12 -5.72 7.14
N LEU A 8 12.06 -4.81 6.87
CA LEU A 8 13.46 -4.88 7.26
C LEU A 8 13.72 -4.24 8.64
N GLY A 9 12.69 -3.69 9.28
CA GLY A 9 12.80 -3.00 10.57
C GLY A 9 13.31 -1.56 10.49
N THR A 10 13.51 -1.02 9.29
CA THR A 10 13.90 0.39 9.07
C THR A 10 12.68 1.26 8.77
N GLU A 11 12.86 2.57 8.61
CA GLU A 11 11.78 3.53 8.31
C GLU A 11 10.94 3.15 7.07
N LEU A 12 9.62 3.30 7.18
CA LEU A 12 8.69 3.10 6.08
C LEU A 12 8.75 4.28 5.11
N ILE A 13 9.21 4.00 3.89
CA ILE A 13 9.28 5.00 2.82
C ILE A 13 7.94 5.12 2.07
N PRO A 14 7.68 6.25 1.37
CA PRO A 14 6.53 6.37 0.48
C PRO A 14 6.53 5.28 -0.60
N CYS A 15 5.36 4.69 -0.85
CA CYS A 15 5.13 3.73 -1.93
C CYS A 15 4.87 4.44 -3.26
N SER A 16 4.02 5.48 -3.26
CA SER A 16 3.74 6.30 -4.45
C SER A 16 3.18 7.67 -4.07
N MET A 17 3.61 8.70 -4.78
CA MET A 17 3.10 10.07 -4.64
C MET A 17 2.33 10.55 -5.88
N ASP A 18 2.51 9.87 -7.02
CA ASP A 18 1.80 10.12 -8.27
C ASP A 18 1.63 8.81 -9.06
N PRO A 19 0.44 8.17 -8.99
CA PRO A 19 -0.74 8.59 -8.22
C PRO A 19 -0.53 8.46 -6.71
N LEU A 20 -1.18 9.32 -5.92
CA LEU A 20 -1.14 9.29 -4.46
C LEU A 20 -1.82 8.03 -3.91
N THR A 21 -1.07 7.22 -3.15
CA THR A 21 -1.54 5.93 -2.60
C THR A 21 -1.66 5.93 -1.06
N GLY A 22 -1.89 4.75 -0.48
CA GLY A 22 -2.06 4.51 0.95
C GLY A 22 -3.50 4.72 1.40
N PHE A 23 -3.99 3.92 2.35
CA PHE A 23 -5.35 4.03 2.88
C PHE A 23 -5.65 5.46 3.38
N TYR A 24 -4.71 6.06 4.13
CA TYR A 24 -4.79 7.43 4.64
C TYR A 24 -4.41 8.52 3.62
N ARG A 25 -4.12 8.15 2.37
CA ARG A 25 -3.68 9.08 1.29
C ARG A 25 -2.46 9.92 1.65
N THR A 26 -1.49 9.31 2.32
CA THR A 26 -0.18 9.91 2.65
C THR A 26 0.95 9.47 1.72
N GLY A 27 0.64 8.58 0.77
CA GLY A 27 1.62 7.91 -0.09
C GLY A 27 2.30 6.70 0.55
N CYS A 28 2.04 6.40 1.82
CA CYS A 28 2.66 5.30 2.56
C CYS A 28 1.66 4.15 2.81
N CYS A 29 2.14 2.91 2.83
CA CYS A 29 1.38 1.70 3.17
C CYS A 29 1.34 1.49 4.69
N GLU A 30 0.99 2.53 5.44
CA GLU A 30 0.93 2.54 6.91
C GLU A 30 -0.42 2.02 7.42
N GLN A 31 -0.47 1.51 8.66
CA GLN A 31 -1.68 0.99 9.29
C GLN A 31 -1.83 1.50 10.72
N HIS A 32 -2.92 2.20 11.02
CA HIS A 32 -3.21 2.76 12.35
C HIS A 32 -4.30 1.97 13.10
N GLY A 33 -4.82 0.88 12.49
CA GLY A 33 -5.75 -0.07 13.10
C GLY A 33 -7.19 0.05 12.61
N ASP A 34 -7.48 1.03 11.77
CA ASP A 34 -8.80 1.33 11.18
C ASP A 34 -8.89 1.07 9.68
N ASP A 35 -7.83 0.54 9.04
CA ASP A 35 -7.91 -0.03 7.69
C ASP A 35 -8.26 -1.53 7.76
N PRO A 36 -9.52 -1.94 7.54
CA PRO A 36 -9.90 -3.36 7.58
C PRO A 36 -9.31 -4.18 6.44
N GLY A 37 -8.88 -3.53 5.34
CA GLY A 37 -8.26 -4.20 4.19
C GLY A 37 -6.76 -4.43 4.35
N PHE A 38 -6.13 -3.83 5.38
CA PHE A 38 -4.70 -3.92 5.64
C PHE A 38 -3.85 -3.66 4.38
N HIS A 39 -3.98 -2.47 3.80
CA HIS A 39 -3.22 -2.02 2.62
C HIS A 39 -1.74 -1.71 2.96
N VAL A 40 -1.04 -2.69 3.54
CA VAL A 40 0.33 -2.59 4.06
C VAL A 40 1.41 -3.09 3.09
N VAL A 41 1.02 -3.62 1.93
CA VAL A 41 1.95 -4.13 0.91
C VAL A 41 2.08 -3.11 -0.23
N CYS A 42 3.27 -2.53 -0.38
CA CYS A 42 3.59 -1.71 -1.54
C CYS A 42 3.91 -2.62 -2.75
N CYS A 43 3.15 -2.50 -3.83
CA CYS A 43 3.28 -3.34 -5.01
C CYS A 43 3.53 -2.51 -6.28
N ARG A 44 4.40 -3.00 -7.16
CA ARG A 44 4.42 -2.59 -8.57
C ARG A 44 3.47 -3.51 -9.32
N VAL A 45 2.29 -2.99 -9.67
CA VAL A 45 1.26 -3.77 -10.33
C VAL A 45 1.58 -4.01 -11.80
N THR A 46 1.11 -5.14 -12.32
CA THR A 46 1.20 -5.54 -13.73
C THR A 46 -0.20 -5.70 -14.31
N ALA A 47 -0.33 -5.70 -15.63
CA ALA A 47 -1.62 -5.92 -16.29
C ALA A 47 -2.26 -7.26 -15.88
N GLU A 48 -1.47 -8.34 -15.81
CA GLU A 48 -1.93 -9.66 -15.37
C GLU A 48 -2.50 -9.65 -13.96
N PHE A 49 -1.82 -8.99 -13.02
CA PHE A 49 -2.30 -8.88 -11.64
C PHE A 49 -3.60 -8.08 -11.55
N LEU A 50 -3.72 -7.00 -12.34
CA LEU A 50 -4.93 -6.18 -12.38
C LEU A 50 -6.14 -6.97 -12.92
N GLU A 51 -5.96 -7.74 -13.99
CA GLU A 51 -7.03 -8.59 -14.54
C GLU A 51 -7.43 -9.70 -13.57
N PHE A 52 -6.46 -10.36 -12.93
CA PHE A 52 -6.72 -11.36 -11.89
C PHE A 52 -7.49 -10.77 -10.71
N SER A 53 -7.02 -9.64 -10.17
CA SER A 53 -7.64 -8.95 -9.03
C SER A 53 -9.10 -8.61 -9.31
N LYS A 54 -9.35 -8.02 -10.47
CA LYS A 54 -10.70 -7.64 -10.92
C LYS A 54 -11.61 -8.86 -11.03
N ALA A 55 -11.12 -9.97 -11.58
CA ALA A 55 -11.87 -11.22 -11.68
C ALA A 55 -12.17 -11.86 -10.31
N ALA A 56 -11.32 -11.61 -9.32
CA ALA A 56 -11.50 -12.06 -7.94
C ALA A 56 -12.45 -11.18 -7.10
N GLY A 57 -12.97 -10.09 -7.67
CA GLY A 57 -13.88 -9.17 -6.99
C GLY A 57 -13.18 -8.08 -6.17
N ASN A 58 -11.91 -7.82 -6.47
CA ASN A 58 -11.15 -6.67 -5.96
C ASN A 58 -10.99 -5.60 -7.02
#